data_AF-A0A2D4VJB9-F1
#
_entry.id   AF-A0A2D4VJB9-F1
#
_cell.length_a   1.000
_cell.length_b   1.000
_cell.length_c   1.000
_cell.angle_alpha   90.00
_cell.angle_beta   90.00
_cell.angle_gamma   90.00
#
_symmetry.space_group_name_H-M   'P 1'
#
loop_
_entity.id
_entity.type
_entity.pdbx_description
1 polymer ?
#
loop_
_entity_poly.entity_id
_entity_poly.type
_entity_poly.pdbx_seq_one_letter_code
_entity_poly.pdbx_strand_id
1 'polypeptide(L)'
;MTLIVLVAASLGITACSDSSSSMRRNKDGKLVPTLAGQDPLGTLYAGSIQKAERGDCGQETMDVLTCFAYRGHGYEGAQTALGQCLIQKGDEASGIQWIERAANAGWADAQKNLALHYATDGVDAPSAMVKGAFWARLYRRNAALLSLGVTPDPDVAEKFRGKLTTEQAKTVMDRLNAWYPEYWTATSLPDQRIRTSCQVESRPRQRPDLDELRTTPPNPY
;
A
#
# COMPACT_ATOMS: atom_id res chain seq x y z
N MET A 1 57.84 -10.40 37.86
CA MET A 1 57.43 -11.23 36.72
C MET A 1 56.18 -11.99 37.17
N THR A 2 54.94 -11.79 36.73
CA THR A 2 54.30 -10.88 35.76
C THR A 2 52.81 -10.88 36.12
N LEU A 3 52.14 -9.77 35.86
CA LEU A 3 50.75 -9.44 36.20
C LEU A 3 49.72 -10.47 35.69
N ILE A 4 48.72 -10.77 36.53
CA ILE A 4 47.49 -11.51 36.17
C ILE A 4 46.59 -10.56 35.36
N VAL A 5 46.20 -10.98 34.15
CA VAL A 5 45.10 -10.34 33.40
C VAL A 5 44.13 -11.42 32.95
N LEU A 6 43.03 -11.54 33.71
CA LEU A 6 41.85 -12.32 33.35
C LEU A 6 41.01 -11.47 32.38
N VAL A 7 41.04 -11.83 31.10
CA VAL A 7 40.16 -11.24 30.08
C VAL A 7 38.78 -11.87 30.22
N ALA A 8 37.87 -11.16 30.89
CA ALA A 8 36.45 -11.48 30.85
C ALA A 8 35.89 -11.03 29.49
N ALA A 9 35.76 -11.98 28.57
CA ALA A 9 35.05 -11.76 27.32
C ALA A 9 33.54 -11.66 27.62
N SER A 10 33.05 -10.44 27.82
CA SER A 10 31.63 -10.14 27.85
C SER A 10 31.07 -10.31 26.43
N LEU A 11 30.46 -11.47 26.18
CA LEU A 11 29.57 -11.69 25.04
C LEU A 11 28.35 -10.77 25.23
N GLY A 12 28.44 -9.56 24.67
CA GLY A 12 27.28 -8.73 24.41
C GLY A 12 26.41 -9.48 23.41
N ILE A 13 25.31 -10.06 23.89
CA ILE A 13 24.24 -10.52 23.01
C ILE A 13 23.62 -9.24 22.45
N THR A 14 24.11 -8.82 21.29
CA THR A 14 23.44 -7.84 20.44
C THR A 14 22.08 -8.47 20.10
N ALA A 15 21.03 -8.03 20.77
CA ALA A 15 19.67 -8.33 20.40
C ALA A 15 19.38 -7.61 19.08
N CYS A 16 19.84 -8.19 17.97
CA CYS A 16 19.34 -7.85 16.66
C CYS A 16 17.85 -8.21 16.67
N SER A 17 17.01 -7.18 16.64
CA SER A 17 15.57 -7.30 16.42
C SER A 17 15.35 -7.80 15.00
N ASP A 18 15.48 -9.10 14.79
CA ASP A 18 15.25 -9.67 13.48
C ASP A 18 14.54 -11.02 13.54
N SER A 19 13.60 -11.17 12.62
CA SER A 19 12.53 -12.16 12.53
C SER A 19 11.36 -11.99 13.51
N SER A 20 10.24 -11.55 12.94
CA SER A 20 8.89 -11.72 13.45
C SER A 20 8.61 -13.20 13.76
N SER A 21 8.95 -13.67 14.95
CA SER A 21 8.58 -15.03 15.37
C SER A 21 7.05 -15.23 15.23
N SER A 22 6.64 -16.40 14.73
CA SER A 22 5.23 -16.77 14.59
C SER A 22 4.53 -16.94 15.94
N MET A 23 5.29 -16.94 17.04
CA MET A 23 4.83 -17.15 18.40
C MET A 23 5.44 -16.11 19.34
N ARG A 24 4.65 -15.58 20.27
CA ARG A 24 5.11 -14.71 21.36
C ARG A 24 4.69 -15.25 22.71
N ARG A 25 5.34 -14.83 23.79
CA ARG A 25 4.86 -15.13 25.15
C ARG A 25 3.77 -14.13 25.56
N ASN A 26 2.67 -14.62 26.11
CA ASN A 26 1.65 -13.80 26.74
C ASN A 26 2.05 -13.41 28.18
N LYS A 27 1.19 -12.66 28.88
CA LYS A 27 1.44 -12.22 30.27
C LYS A 27 1.60 -13.40 31.26
N ASP A 28 1.05 -14.57 30.94
CA ASP A 28 1.14 -15.79 31.74
C ASP A 28 2.35 -16.67 31.35
N GLY A 29 3.22 -16.17 30.48
CA GLY A 29 4.39 -16.90 29.97
C GLY A 29 4.09 -17.97 28.92
N LYS A 30 2.83 -18.16 28.52
CA LYS A 30 2.40 -19.13 27.50
C LYS A 30 2.77 -18.65 26.10
N LEU A 31 3.23 -19.56 25.25
CA LEU A 31 3.45 -19.29 23.83
C LEU A 31 2.11 -19.21 23.09
N VAL A 32 1.84 -18.08 22.45
CA VAL A 32 0.63 -17.82 21.66
C VAL A 32 1.02 -17.29 20.27
N PRO A 33 0.24 -17.57 19.20
CA PRO A 33 0.54 -17.06 17.87
C PRO A 33 0.57 -15.53 17.80
N THR A 34 1.54 -14.97 17.09
CA THR A 34 1.56 -13.55 16.72
C THR A 34 0.56 -13.29 15.58
N LEU A 35 0.31 -12.01 15.27
CA LEU A 35 -0.48 -11.66 14.07
C LEU A 35 0.18 -12.24 12.81
N ALA A 36 1.51 -12.13 12.69
CA ALA A 36 2.30 -12.76 11.62
C ALA A 36 2.16 -14.29 11.61
N GLY A 37 1.95 -14.92 12.76
CA GLY A 37 1.67 -16.36 12.84
C GLY A 37 0.25 -16.75 12.44
N GLN A 38 -0.73 -15.87 12.65
CA GLN A 38 -2.15 -16.11 12.35
C GLN A 38 -2.51 -15.76 10.89
N ASP A 39 -2.03 -14.61 10.42
CA ASP A 39 -2.16 -14.12 9.05
C ASP A 39 -0.81 -13.66 8.51
N PRO A 40 0.05 -14.60 8.08
CA PRO A 40 1.37 -14.26 7.57
C PRO A 40 1.30 -13.36 6.32
N LEU A 41 0.33 -13.60 5.43
CA LEU A 41 0.24 -12.90 4.14
C LEU A 41 -0.29 -11.49 4.32
N GLY A 42 -1.35 -11.31 5.10
CA GLY A 42 -1.87 -9.98 5.40
C GLY A 42 -0.90 -9.16 6.24
N THR A 43 -0.17 -9.80 7.17
CA THR A 43 0.89 -9.11 7.93
C THR A 43 2.04 -8.67 7.02
N LEU A 44 2.47 -9.51 6.08
CA LEU A 44 3.50 -9.15 5.09
C LEU A 44 3.04 -7.99 4.20
N TYR A 45 1.80 -8.06 3.69
CA TYR A 45 1.21 -6.99 2.89
C TYR A 45 1.20 -5.66 3.66
N ALA A 46 0.53 -5.62 4.82
CA ALA A 46 0.42 -4.41 5.62
C ALA A 46 1.80 -3.87 6.05
N GLY A 47 2.73 -4.76 6.40
CA GLY A 47 4.10 -4.40 6.75
C GLY A 47 4.85 -3.74 5.59
N SER A 48 4.70 -4.26 4.36
CA SER A 48 5.35 -3.68 3.18
C SER A 48 4.82 -2.28 2.83
N ILE A 49 3.51 -2.05 2.98
CA ILE A 49 2.89 -0.73 2.81
C ILE A 49 3.46 0.25 3.84
N GLN A 50 3.48 -0.13 5.13
CA GLN A 50 4.02 0.72 6.20
C GLN A 50 5.51 1.05 6.03
N LYS A 51 6.32 0.10 5.52
CA LYS A 51 7.73 0.38 5.20
C LYS A 51 7.82 1.48 4.13
N ALA A 52 7.07 1.34 3.03
CA ALA A 52 7.07 2.32 1.94
C ALA A 52 6.53 3.70 2.38
N GLU A 53 5.48 3.76 3.21
CA GLU A 53 4.96 5.02 3.77
C GLU A 53 6.00 5.77 4.62
N ARG A 54 6.93 5.04 5.25
CA ARG A 54 8.07 5.61 6.00
C ARG A 54 9.26 5.94 5.10
N GLY A 55 9.13 5.78 3.78
CA GLY A 55 10.16 6.03 2.78
C GLY A 55 11.17 4.88 2.61
N ASP A 56 10.93 3.72 3.22
CA ASP A 56 11.75 2.53 2.99
C ASP A 56 11.34 1.86 1.67
N CYS A 57 11.99 2.33 0.61
CA CYS A 57 11.92 1.74 -0.72
C CYS A 57 13.17 0.88 -1.02
N GLY A 58 13.58 0.06 -0.05
CA GLY A 58 14.57 -0.99 -0.26
C GLY A 58 14.10 -2.05 -1.26
N GLN A 59 15.05 -2.80 -1.83
CA GLN A 59 14.75 -3.83 -2.83
C GLN A 59 13.76 -4.89 -2.31
N GLU A 60 13.89 -5.32 -1.05
CA GLU A 60 12.98 -6.27 -0.43
C GLU A 60 11.54 -5.74 -0.40
N THR A 61 11.34 -4.51 0.10
CA THR A 61 10.02 -3.86 0.14
C THR A 61 9.44 -3.73 -1.26
N MET A 62 10.24 -3.26 -2.22
CA MET A 62 9.79 -3.11 -3.60
C MET A 62 9.44 -4.45 -4.27
N ASP A 63 10.21 -5.51 -4.02
CA ASP A 63 9.92 -6.84 -4.57
C ASP A 63 8.59 -7.39 -4.01
N VAL A 64 8.33 -7.19 -2.71
CA VAL A 64 7.05 -7.59 -2.06
C VAL A 64 5.88 -6.77 -2.61
N LEU A 65 6.02 -5.45 -2.67
CA LEU A 65 5.02 -4.55 -3.25
C LEU A 65 4.73 -4.90 -4.70
N THR A 66 5.75 -5.22 -5.49
CA THR A 66 5.58 -5.63 -6.88
C THR A 66 4.78 -6.91 -6.97
N CYS A 67 5.07 -7.93 -6.16
CA CYS A 67 4.23 -9.14 -6.17
C CYS A 67 2.75 -8.82 -5.88
N PHE A 68 2.47 -8.05 -4.82
CA PHE A 68 1.10 -7.71 -4.46
C PHE A 68 0.42 -6.84 -5.52
N ALA A 69 1.11 -5.83 -6.06
CA ALA A 69 0.59 -4.96 -7.11
C ALA A 69 0.16 -5.75 -8.35
N TYR A 70 0.92 -6.78 -8.74
CA TYR A 70 0.61 -7.66 -9.87
C TYR A 70 -0.62 -8.56 -9.65
N ARG A 71 -1.17 -8.65 -8.43
CA ARG A 71 -2.43 -9.35 -8.18
C ARG A 71 -3.66 -8.56 -8.67
N GLY A 72 -3.48 -7.29 -9.04
CA GLY A 72 -4.52 -6.47 -9.66
C GLY A 72 -5.52 -5.93 -8.64
N HIS A 73 -6.81 -6.05 -8.94
CA HIS A 73 -7.90 -5.53 -8.12
C HIS A 73 -7.83 -6.03 -6.66
N GLY A 74 -8.06 -5.14 -5.71
CA GLY A 74 -7.93 -5.38 -4.27
C GLY A 74 -6.53 -5.13 -3.70
N TYR A 75 -5.54 -4.84 -4.56
CA TYR A 75 -4.16 -4.49 -4.17
C TYR A 75 -3.76 -3.09 -4.64
N GLU A 76 -4.72 -2.19 -4.83
CA GLU A 76 -4.51 -0.80 -5.23
C GLU A 76 -3.59 -0.05 -4.25
N GLY A 77 -3.63 -0.41 -2.95
CA GLY A 77 -2.67 0.10 -1.97
C GLY A 77 -1.21 -0.27 -2.31
N ALA A 78 -0.94 -1.51 -2.77
CA ALA A 78 0.40 -1.91 -3.20
C ALA A 78 0.80 -1.25 -4.52
N GLN A 79 -0.14 -1.10 -5.46
CA GLN A 79 0.10 -0.35 -6.69
C GLN A 79 0.49 1.10 -6.39
N THR A 80 -0.20 1.74 -5.44
CA THR A 80 0.08 3.11 -4.99
C THR A 80 1.45 3.22 -4.34
N ALA A 81 1.74 2.35 -3.36
CA ALA A 81 3.01 2.36 -2.63
C ALA A 81 4.21 2.03 -3.54
N LEU A 82 4.06 1.06 -4.45
CA LEU A 82 5.07 0.75 -5.46
C LEU A 82 5.34 1.98 -6.34
N GLY A 83 4.29 2.65 -6.80
CA GLY A 83 4.41 3.84 -7.62
C GLY A 83 5.12 4.99 -6.92
N GLN A 84 4.80 5.25 -5.65
CA GLN A 84 5.51 6.23 -4.82
C GLN A 84 6.99 5.87 -4.65
N CYS A 85 7.31 4.59 -4.41
CA CYS A 85 8.69 4.13 -4.32
C CYS A 85 9.47 4.29 -5.62
N LEU A 86 8.85 4.01 -6.76
CA LEU A 86 9.47 4.21 -8.08
C LEU A 86 9.79 5.69 -8.31
N ILE A 87 8.86 6.61 -8.00
CA ILE A 87 9.10 8.06 -8.06
C ILE A 87 10.27 8.45 -7.15
N GLN A 88 10.29 7.97 -5.89
CA GLN A 88 11.39 8.25 -4.95
C GLN A 88 12.75 7.76 -5.46
N LYS A 89 12.77 6.67 -6.24
CA LYS A 89 13.98 6.11 -6.86
C LYS A 89 14.35 6.77 -8.19
N GLY A 90 13.58 7.75 -8.65
CA GLY A 90 13.82 8.48 -9.89
C GLY A 90 13.18 7.87 -11.15
N ASP A 91 12.40 6.79 -11.02
CA ASP A 91 11.58 6.25 -12.11
C ASP A 91 10.15 6.80 -12.04
N GLU A 92 10.04 8.10 -12.30
CA GLU A 92 8.78 8.84 -12.21
C GLU A 92 7.73 8.31 -13.19
N ALA A 93 8.13 7.97 -14.41
CA ALA A 93 7.21 7.52 -15.45
C ALA A 93 6.53 6.19 -15.06
N SER A 94 7.31 5.19 -14.65
CA SER A 94 6.74 3.93 -14.17
C SER A 94 5.94 4.13 -12.89
N GLY A 95 6.40 5.02 -12.01
CA GLY A 95 5.72 5.30 -10.76
C GLY A 95 4.32 5.91 -10.96
N ILE A 96 4.20 6.91 -11.82
CA ILE A 96 2.90 7.49 -12.20
C ILE A 96 1.99 6.43 -12.80
N GLN A 97 2.49 5.56 -13.69
CA GLN A 97 1.68 4.51 -14.29
C GLN A 97 1.08 3.55 -13.25
N TRP A 98 1.84 3.19 -12.21
CA TRP A 98 1.34 2.35 -11.13
C TRP A 98 0.29 3.05 -10.27
N ILE A 99 0.49 4.33 -9.96
CA ILE A 99 -0.51 5.11 -9.21
C ILE A 99 -1.76 5.34 -10.05
N GLU A 100 -1.65 5.57 -11.37
CA GLU A 100 -2.78 5.71 -12.29
C GLU A 100 -3.66 4.46 -12.32
N ARG A 101 -3.08 3.25 -12.27
CA ARG A 101 -3.87 2.00 -12.16
C ARG A 101 -4.75 1.98 -10.92
N ALA A 102 -4.18 2.31 -9.76
CA ALA A 102 -4.93 2.37 -8.51
C ALA A 102 -5.96 3.51 -8.50
N ALA A 103 -5.60 4.69 -9.03
CA ALA A 103 -6.48 5.84 -9.07
C ALA A 103 -7.69 5.63 -10.00
N ASN A 104 -7.48 4.94 -11.13
CA ASN A 104 -8.52 4.50 -12.05
C ASN A 104 -9.46 3.48 -11.41
N ALA A 105 -8.97 2.60 -10.53
CA ALA A 105 -9.81 1.69 -9.76
C ALA A 105 -10.62 2.41 -8.65
N GLY A 106 -10.44 3.72 -8.47
CA GLY A 106 -11.12 4.51 -7.44
C GLY A 106 -10.40 4.54 -6.10
N TRP A 107 -9.13 4.11 -6.03
CA TRP A 107 -8.36 4.15 -4.78
C TRP A 107 -8.05 5.59 -4.37
N ALA A 108 -8.58 6.01 -3.22
CA ALA A 108 -8.58 7.42 -2.83
C ALA A 108 -7.16 7.96 -2.62
N ASP A 109 -6.27 7.20 -2.00
CA ASP A 109 -4.89 7.65 -1.77
C ASP A 109 -4.13 7.79 -3.08
N ALA A 110 -4.41 6.96 -4.10
CA ALA A 110 -3.81 7.11 -5.42
C ALA A 110 -4.32 8.39 -6.12
N GLN A 111 -5.61 8.67 -6.03
CA GLN A 111 -6.19 9.91 -6.56
C GLN A 111 -5.59 11.14 -5.87
N LYS A 112 -5.43 11.10 -4.54
CA LYS A 112 -4.72 12.15 -3.79
C LYS A 112 -3.27 12.30 -4.24
N ASN A 113 -2.54 11.19 -4.37
CA ASN A 113 -1.13 11.20 -4.76
C ASN A 113 -0.93 11.81 -6.16
N LEU A 114 -1.75 11.44 -7.15
CA LEU A 114 -1.66 12.05 -8.49
C LEU A 114 -2.03 13.53 -8.48
N ALA A 115 -3.06 13.92 -7.71
CA ALA A 115 -3.41 15.31 -7.56
C ALA A 115 -2.25 16.13 -6.97
N LEU A 116 -1.61 15.65 -5.90
CA LEU A 116 -0.48 16.32 -5.27
C LEU A 116 0.77 16.34 -6.16
N HIS A 117 1.03 15.24 -6.87
CA HIS A 117 2.13 15.13 -7.81
C HIS A 117 2.05 16.23 -8.90
N TYR A 118 0.88 16.39 -9.53
CA TYR A 118 0.65 17.42 -10.53
C TYR A 118 0.48 18.84 -9.96
N ALA A 119 0.41 18.99 -8.63
CA ALA A 119 0.28 20.28 -7.96
C ALA A 119 1.62 20.87 -7.51
N THR A 120 2.74 20.20 -7.77
CA THR A 120 4.08 20.66 -7.36
C THR A 120 4.39 22.05 -7.93
N ASP A 121 4.96 22.91 -7.07
CA ASP A 121 5.12 24.34 -7.33
C ASP A 121 5.95 24.59 -8.59
N GLY A 122 5.27 25.00 -9.67
CA GLY A 122 5.90 25.37 -10.95
C GLY A 122 5.49 24.52 -12.17
N VAL A 123 4.70 23.46 -12.00
CA VAL A 123 4.15 22.73 -13.16
C VAL A 123 2.89 23.44 -13.68
N ASP A 124 3.07 24.62 -14.25
CA ASP A 124 2.02 25.37 -14.98
C ASP A 124 1.77 24.82 -16.39
N ALA A 125 2.32 23.64 -16.69
CA ALA A 125 2.05 22.95 -17.94
C ALA A 125 0.53 22.72 -18.07
N PRO A 126 -0.13 23.21 -19.14
CA PRO A 126 -1.57 23.14 -19.26
C PRO A 126 -2.16 21.72 -19.07
N SER A 127 -1.40 20.69 -19.47
CA SER A 127 -1.77 19.29 -19.30
C SER A 127 -1.71 18.82 -17.84
N ALA A 128 -0.70 19.23 -17.07
CA ALA A 128 -0.54 18.87 -15.66
C ALA A 128 -1.65 19.48 -14.81
N MET A 129 -1.97 20.76 -15.03
CA MET A 129 -3.06 21.44 -14.32
C MET A 129 -4.41 20.73 -14.52
N VAL A 130 -4.70 20.30 -15.75
CA VAL A 130 -5.91 19.50 -16.06
C VAL A 130 -5.89 18.15 -15.36
N LYS A 131 -4.76 17.42 -15.41
CA LYS A 131 -4.64 16.11 -14.74
C LYS A 131 -4.78 16.22 -13.23
N GLY A 132 -4.08 17.16 -12.61
CA GLY A 132 -4.12 17.37 -11.16
C GLY A 132 -5.51 17.77 -10.67
N ALA A 133 -6.15 18.73 -11.34
CA ALA A 133 -7.51 19.15 -10.99
C ALA A 133 -8.55 18.04 -11.22
N PHE A 134 -8.35 17.19 -12.23
CA PHE A 134 -9.18 16.01 -12.47
C PHE A 134 -9.09 15.03 -11.28
N TRP A 135 -7.88 14.63 -10.89
CA TRP A 135 -7.67 13.71 -9.77
C TRP A 135 -8.12 14.29 -8.43
N ALA A 136 -7.86 15.58 -8.18
CA ALA A 136 -8.31 16.25 -6.97
C ALA A 136 -9.85 16.25 -6.85
N ARG A 137 -10.55 16.43 -7.98
CA ARG A 137 -12.02 16.41 -8.02
C ARG A 137 -12.61 15.01 -7.86
N LEU A 138 -11.93 13.97 -8.31
CA LEU A 138 -12.30 12.58 -8.04
C LEU A 138 -12.06 12.22 -6.57
N TYR A 139 -10.88 12.55 -6.02
CA TYR A 139 -10.55 12.33 -4.60
C TYR A 139 -11.60 12.97 -3.67
N ARG A 140 -11.95 14.24 -3.92
CA ARG A 140 -12.97 14.96 -3.13
C ARG A 140 -14.36 14.31 -3.19
N ARG A 141 -14.67 13.58 -4.27
CA ARG A 141 -15.96 12.91 -4.49
C ARG A 141 -15.88 11.40 -4.34
N ASN A 142 -14.79 10.90 -3.76
CA ASN A 142 -14.53 9.48 -3.70
C ASN A 142 -15.60 8.77 -2.85
N ALA A 143 -16.39 7.91 -3.49
CA ALA A 143 -17.54 7.27 -2.86
C ALA A 143 -17.13 6.38 -1.68
N ALA A 144 -15.99 5.68 -1.77
CA ALA A 144 -15.51 4.80 -0.71
C ALA A 144 -15.21 5.61 0.57
N LEU A 145 -14.45 6.71 0.47
CA LEU A 145 -14.19 7.58 1.62
C LEU A 145 -15.47 8.15 2.23
N LEU A 146 -16.35 8.71 1.38
CA LEU A 146 -17.57 9.35 1.84
C LEU A 146 -18.54 8.37 2.50
N SER A 147 -18.62 7.14 1.99
CA SER A 147 -19.45 6.07 2.59
C SER A 147 -18.99 5.66 3.98
N LEU A 148 -17.69 5.82 4.28
CA LEU A 148 -17.10 5.56 5.59
C LEU A 148 -17.14 6.79 6.52
N GLY A 149 -17.76 7.89 6.08
CA GLY A 149 -17.79 9.17 6.82
C GLY A 149 -16.44 9.90 6.84
N VAL A 150 -15.46 9.46 6.04
CA VAL A 150 -14.17 10.12 5.92
C VAL A 150 -14.33 11.33 5.02
N THR A 151 -13.98 12.51 5.52
CA THR A 151 -13.98 13.75 4.74
C THR A 151 -12.65 13.86 3.98
N PRO A 152 -12.64 13.88 2.63
CA PRO A 152 -11.42 14.10 1.87
C PRO A 152 -10.80 15.46 2.21
N ASP A 153 -9.47 15.48 2.25
CA ASP A 153 -8.67 16.68 2.53
C ASP A 153 -8.98 17.79 1.50
N PRO A 154 -9.61 18.91 1.91
CA PRO A 154 -10.01 19.96 0.97
C PRO A 154 -8.80 20.65 0.33
N ASP A 155 -7.65 20.70 1.01
CA ASP A 155 -6.46 21.43 0.55
C ASP A 155 -5.90 20.85 -0.75
N VAL A 156 -6.17 19.58 -1.04
CA VAL A 156 -5.79 18.93 -2.30
C VAL A 156 -6.48 19.61 -3.49
N ALA A 157 -7.78 19.92 -3.38
CA ALA A 157 -8.53 20.61 -4.44
C ALA A 157 -8.20 22.10 -4.50
N GLU A 158 -7.84 22.70 -3.36
CA GLU A 158 -7.47 24.11 -3.25
C GLU A 158 -6.25 24.49 -4.07
N LYS A 159 -5.29 23.57 -4.20
CA LYS A 159 -4.10 23.78 -5.03
C LYS A 159 -4.39 24.14 -6.48
N PHE A 160 -5.59 23.83 -6.98
CA PHE A 160 -6.04 24.07 -8.35
C PHE A 160 -7.08 25.20 -8.47
N ARG A 161 -7.56 25.76 -7.35
CA ARG A 161 -8.61 26.78 -7.36
C ARG A 161 -8.11 28.05 -8.04
N GLY A 162 -8.88 28.55 -9.01
CA GLY A 162 -8.57 29.79 -9.72
C GLY A 162 -7.38 29.70 -10.69
N LYS A 163 -6.73 28.54 -10.82
CA LYS A 163 -5.57 28.35 -11.71
C LYS A 163 -5.91 27.80 -13.10
N LEU A 164 -7.14 27.31 -13.29
CA LEU A 164 -7.59 26.76 -14.58
C LEU A 164 -8.24 27.85 -15.43
N THR A 165 -7.92 27.86 -16.71
CA THR A 165 -8.72 28.58 -17.71
C THR A 165 -10.10 27.94 -17.87
N THR A 166 -11.04 28.67 -18.48
CA THR A 166 -12.38 28.14 -18.80
C THR A 166 -12.31 26.85 -19.61
N GLU A 167 -11.42 26.77 -20.59
CA GLU A 167 -11.28 25.59 -21.45
C GLU A 167 -10.69 24.39 -20.69
N GLN A 168 -9.71 24.63 -19.82
CA GLN A 168 -9.18 23.58 -18.95
C GLN A 168 -10.24 23.09 -17.98
N ALA A 169 -11.02 24.00 -17.38
CA ALA A 169 -12.11 23.64 -16.47
C ALA A 169 -13.17 22.78 -17.17
N LYS A 170 -13.55 23.14 -18.39
CA LYS A 170 -14.44 22.34 -19.24
C LYS A 170 -13.86 20.96 -19.52
N THR A 171 -12.61 20.89 -19.97
CA THR A 171 -11.91 19.61 -20.23
C THR A 171 -11.92 18.70 -19.01
N VAL A 172 -11.68 19.23 -17.80
CA VAL A 172 -11.74 18.43 -16.58
C VAL A 172 -13.15 17.91 -16.32
N MET A 173 -14.18 18.74 -16.51
CA MET A 173 -15.57 18.32 -16.31
C MET A 173 -16.00 17.25 -17.32
N ASP A 174 -15.61 17.39 -18.59
CA ASP A 174 -15.87 16.39 -19.63
C ASP A 174 -15.22 15.04 -19.26
N ARG A 175 -13.97 15.06 -18.78
CA ARG A 175 -13.28 13.85 -18.29
C ARG A 175 -13.97 13.24 -17.07
N LEU A 176 -14.42 14.06 -16.12
CA LEU A 176 -15.13 13.57 -14.93
C LEU A 176 -16.45 12.90 -15.30
N ASN A 177 -17.18 13.46 -16.26
CA ASN A 177 -18.45 12.89 -16.73
C ASN A 177 -18.25 11.58 -17.49
N ALA A 178 -17.11 11.42 -18.17
CA ALA A 178 -16.75 10.20 -18.89
C ALA A 178 -16.07 9.14 -17.99
N TRP A 179 -15.71 9.49 -16.75
CA TRP A 179 -14.93 8.60 -15.90
C TRP A 179 -15.80 7.51 -15.27
N TYR A 180 -15.32 6.28 -15.35
CA TYR A 180 -15.82 5.12 -14.63
C TYR A 180 -14.63 4.35 -14.04
N PRO A 181 -14.80 3.62 -12.92
CA PRO A 181 -13.74 2.81 -12.37
C PRO A 181 -13.25 1.76 -13.36
N GLU A 182 -11.94 1.70 -13.56
CA GLU A 182 -11.29 0.69 -14.38
C GLU A 182 -10.28 -0.10 -13.53
N TYR A 183 -10.42 -1.43 -13.54
CA TYR A 183 -9.60 -2.32 -12.74
C TYR A 183 -8.50 -2.95 -13.59
N TRP A 184 -7.25 -2.64 -13.28
CA TRP A 184 -6.13 -3.20 -14.00
C TRP A 184 -5.94 -4.70 -13.69
N THR A 185 -5.78 -5.50 -14.74
CA THR A 185 -5.42 -6.92 -14.67
C THR A 185 -4.06 -7.16 -15.33
N ALA A 186 -3.20 -7.89 -14.64
CA ALA A 186 -1.90 -8.26 -15.18
C ALA A 186 -2.04 -9.17 -16.40
N THR A 187 -1.37 -8.80 -17.50
CA THR A 187 -1.30 -9.61 -18.73
C THR A 187 -0.10 -10.56 -18.73
N SER A 188 0.81 -10.40 -17.78
CA SER A 188 2.00 -11.23 -17.59
C SER A 188 2.29 -11.42 -16.10
N LEU A 189 3.03 -12.48 -15.79
CA LEU A 189 3.52 -12.73 -14.44
C LEU A 189 4.91 -12.10 -14.27
N PRO A 190 5.22 -11.57 -13.08
CA PRO A 190 6.57 -11.12 -12.79
C PRO A 190 7.52 -12.32 -12.66
N ASP A 191 8.83 -12.03 -12.63
CA ASP A 191 9.85 -13.06 -12.53
C ASP A 191 9.73 -13.91 -11.24
N GLN A 192 10.46 -15.02 -11.19
CA GLN A 192 10.38 -15.94 -10.05
C GLN A 192 10.78 -15.26 -8.73
N ARG A 193 11.78 -14.36 -8.74
CA ARG A 193 12.27 -13.65 -7.54
C ARG A 193 11.14 -12.83 -6.92
N ILE A 194 10.45 -12.05 -7.75
CA ILE A 194 9.28 -11.28 -7.33
C ILE A 194 8.16 -12.20 -6.86
N ARG A 195 7.85 -13.28 -7.59
CA ARG A 195 6.76 -14.18 -7.19
C ARG A 195 7.02 -14.87 -5.85
N THR A 196 8.27 -15.11 -5.49
CA THR A 196 8.64 -15.70 -4.20
C THR A 196 8.71 -14.69 -3.05
N SER A 197 8.84 -13.39 -3.32
CA SER A 197 8.96 -12.37 -2.26
C SER A 197 7.72 -12.28 -1.37
N CYS A 198 6.54 -12.59 -1.92
CA CYS A 198 5.25 -12.56 -1.25
C CYS A 198 4.74 -13.96 -0.86
N GLN A 199 5.58 -15.00 -0.98
CA GLN A 199 5.24 -16.34 -0.51
C GLN A 199 5.56 -16.45 0.97
N VAL A 200 4.55 -16.84 1.74
CA VAL A 200 4.67 -17.05 3.18
C VAL A 200 4.32 -18.50 3.48
N GLU A 201 5.12 -19.15 4.33
CA GLU A 201 4.77 -20.48 4.83
C GLU A 201 3.47 -20.39 5.62
N SER A 202 2.40 -20.97 5.07
CA SER A 202 1.18 -21.17 5.81
C SER A 202 1.27 -22.53 6.49
N ARG A 203 1.18 -22.56 7.83
CA ARG A 203 0.82 -23.80 8.50
C ARG A 203 -0.53 -24.25 7.92
N PRO A 204 -0.71 -25.53 7.56
CA PRO A 204 -2.00 -26.00 7.09
C PRO A 204 -3.03 -25.67 8.16
N ARG A 205 -3.96 -24.75 7.85
CA ARG A 205 -5.11 -24.52 8.72
C ARG A 205 -5.85 -25.86 8.81
N GLN A 206 -6.06 -26.34 10.03
CA GLN A 206 -6.94 -27.48 10.24
C GLN A 206 -8.28 -27.11 9.59
N ARG A 207 -8.75 -27.91 8.63
CA ARG A 207 -10.02 -27.61 7.96
C ARG A 207 -11.08 -27.50 9.06
N PRO A 208 -11.92 -26.45 9.06
CA PRO A 208 -13.01 -26.38 10.02
C PRO A 208 -13.84 -27.65 9.89
N ASP A 209 -14.21 -28.22 11.03
CA ASP A 209 -15.08 -29.37 11.04
C ASP A 209 -16.44 -28.94 10.46
N LEU A 210 -16.78 -29.54 9.31
CA LEU A 210 -18.01 -29.18 8.61
C LEU A 210 -19.25 -29.60 9.41
N ASP A 211 -19.12 -30.56 10.33
CA ASP A 211 -20.21 -30.97 11.21
C ASP A 211 -20.46 -29.94 12.33
N GLU A 212 -19.43 -29.23 12.79
CA GLU A 212 -19.55 -28.11 13.74
C GLU A 212 -20.29 -26.92 13.09
N LEU A 213 -19.99 -26.63 11.82
CA LEU A 213 -20.69 -25.58 11.05
C LEU A 213 -22.15 -25.92 10.73
N ARG A 214 -22.50 -27.21 10.63
CA ARG A 214 -23.88 -27.67 10.38
C ARG A 214 -24.75 -27.67 11.63
N THR A 215 -24.14 -27.80 12.81
CA THR A 215 -24.83 -27.84 14.10
C THR A 215 -24.89 -26.48 14.78
N THR A 216 -24.17 -25.49 14.27
CA THR A 216 -24.27 -24.10 14.71
C THR A 216 -25.61 -23.52 14.23
N PRO A 217 -26.56 -23.16 15.12
CA PRO A 217 -27.81 -22.57 14.70
C PRO A 217 -27.54 -21.25 13.96
N PRO A 218 -28.33 -20.91 12.92
CA PRO A 218 -28.15 -19.66 12.18
C PRO A 218 -28.24 -18.49 13.17
N ASN A 219 -27.33 -17.52 13.00
CA ASN A 219 -27.31 -16.29 13.80
C ASN A 219 -28.71 -15.66 13.77
N PRO A 220 -29.40 -15.50 14.92
CA PRO A 220 -30.78 -15.01 14.97
C PRO A 220 -30.91 -13.49 14.73
N TYR A 221 -29.85 -12.84 14.26
CA TYR A 221 -29.78 -11.41 13.97
C TYR A 221 -29.40 -11.17 12.51
#